data_AF-A0A2T2VLM3-F1
#
_entry.id   AF-A0A2T2VLM3-F1
#
_cell.length_a   1.000
_cell.length_b   1.000
_cell.length_c   1.000
_cell.angle_alpha   90.00
_cell.angle_beta   90.00
_cell.angle_gamma   90.00
#
_symmetry.space_group_name_H-M   'P 1'
#
loop_
_entity.id
_entity.type
_entity.pdbx_description
1 polymer ?
#
loop_
_entity_poly.entity_id
_entity_poly.type
_entity_poly.pdbx_seq_one_letter_code
_entity_poly.pdbx_strand_id
1 'polypeptide(L)'
;IDIDDDAFKHIEAMINSMTLDERQQPDIINGSRRKRIASGSGRTVQDVNNLLKQFTDMRKMMKMMQSGGGRRGMMNMMRGMR
;
A
#
# COMPACT_ATOMS: atom_id res chain seq x y z
N ILE A 1 19.97 7.81 -4.81
CA ILE A 1 19.19 6.95 -3.90
C ILE A 1 19.54 5.54 -4.34
N ASP A 2 20.50 4.89 -3.69
CA ASP A 2 20.80 3.47 -3.93
C ASP A 2 19.66 2.68 -3.29
N ILE A 3 18.74 2.22 -4.13
CA ILE A 3 17.72 1.27 -3.71
C ILE A 3 18.32 -0.10 -3.96
N ASP A 4 18.57 -0.83 -2.88
CA ASP A 4 19.01 -2.21 -2.94
C ASP A 4 18.00 -3.03 -3.76
N ASP A 5 18.46 -3.75 -4.78
CA ASP A 5 17.62 -4.59 -5.65
C ASP A 5 16.83 -5.63 -4.82
N ASP A 6 17.34 -5.99 -3.64
CA ASP A 6 16.69 -6.94 -2.73
C ASP A 6 15.53 -6.34 -1.95
N ALA A 7 15.44 -5.00 -1.84
CA ALA A 7 14.41 -4.33 -1.06
C ALA A 7 12.98 -4.63 -1.55
N PHE A 8 12.82 -4.86 -2.86
CA PHE A 8 11.51 -5.15 -3.45
C PHE A 8 11.22 -6.64 -3.64
N LYS A 9 12.24 -7.51 -3.67
CA LYS A 9 12.05 -8.96 -3.91
C LYS A 9 11.07 -9.58 -2.91
N HIS A 10 11.13 -9.14 -1.66
CA HIS A 10 10.25 -9.65 -0.60
C HIS A 10 8.82 -9.15 -0.73
N ILE A 11 8.65 -7.91 -1.20
CA ILE A 11 7.34 -7.35 -1.51
C ILE A 11 6.73 -8.10 -2.68
N GLU A 12 7.50 -8.30 -3.75
CA GLU A 12 7.07 -9.04 -4.93
C GLU A 12 6.63 -10.47 -4.57
N ALA A 13 7.41 -11.19 -3.76
CA ALA A 13 7.06 -12.53 -3.30
C ALA A 13 5.74 -12.57 -2.51
N MET A 14 5.49 -11.58 -1.65
CA MET A 14 4.23 -11.44 -0.91
C MET A 14 3.04 -11.18 -1.84
N ILE A 15 3.19 -10.26 -2.78
CA ILE A 15 2.14 -9.95 -3.77
C ILE A 15 1.86 -11.16 -4.66
N ASN A 16 2.91 -11.87 -5.10
CA ASN A 16 2.77 -13.08 -5.91
C ASN A 16 2.06 -14.22 -5.18
N SER A 17 2.09 -14.23 -3.85
CA SER A 17 1.38 -15.20 -2.99
C SER A 17 -0.09 -14.85 -2.71
N MET A 18 -0.55 -13.68 -3.16
CA MET A 18 -1.96 -13.27 -3.10
C MET A 18 -2.74 -13.77 -4.31
N THR A 19 -4.04 -14.04 -4.12
CA THR A 19 -4.97 -14.26 -5.23
C THR A 19 -5.30 -12.95 -5.94
N LEU A 20 -5.87 -13.03 -7.15
CA LEU A 20 -6.29 -11.84 -7.89
C LEU A 20 -7.29 -10.98 -7.09
N ASP A 21 -8.28 -11.61 -6.47
CA ASP A 21 -9.28 -10.92 -5.65
C ASP A 21 -8.65 -10.17 -4.47
N GLU A 22 -7.63 -10.76 -3.83
CA GLU A 22 -6.92 -10.15 -2.70
C GLU A 22 -6.07 -8.95 -3.14
N ARG A 23 -5.48 -9.01 -4.34
CA ARG A 23 -4.71 -7.87 -4.91
C ARG A 23 -5.63 -6.71 -5.29
N GLN A 24 -6.79 -7.03 -5.87
CA GLN A 24 -7.78 -6.03 -6.25
C GLN A 24 -8.47 -5.42 -5.04
N GLN A 25 -8.74 -6.24 -4.01
CA GLN A 25 -9.42 -5.82 -2.79
C GLN A 25 -8.66 -6.28 -1.53
N PRO A 26 -7.61 -5.55 -1.11
CA PRO A 26 -6.81 -5.92 0.06
C PRO A 26 -7.58 -5.98 1.38
N ASP A 27 -8.75 -5.33 1.44
CA ASP A 27 -9.61 -5.30 2.63
C ASP A 27 -10.20 -6.69 2.98
N ILE A 28 -10.23 -7.65 2.03
CA ILE A 28 -10.71 -9.03 2.30
C ILE A 28 -9.66 -9.91 3.01
N ILE A 29 -8.43 -9.41 3.18
CA ILE A 29 -7.29 -10.16 3.72
C ILE A 29 -7.41 -10.29 5.26
N ASN A 30 -8.11 -11.34 5.67
CA ASN A 30 -8.23 -11.75 7.07
C ASN A 30 -6.99 -12.55 7.58
N GLY A 31 -6.99 -12.92 8.86
CA GLY A 31 -5.84 -13.61 9.48
C GLY A 31 -5.45 -14.94 8.81
N SER A 32 -6.43 -15.71 8.34
CA SER A 32 -6.16 -16.98 7.61
C SER A 32 -5.45 -16.71 6.29
N ARG A 33 -5.92 -15.72 5.52
CA ARG A 33 -5.27 -15.30 4.26
C ARG A 33 -3.85 -14.77 4.50
N ARG A 34 -3.63 -13.97 5.56
CA ARG A 34 -2.29 -13.49 5.91
C ARG A 34 -1.32 -14.62 6.23
N LYS A 35 -1.78 -15.64 6.96
CA LYS A 35 -0.99 -16.84 7.24
C LYS A 35 -0.60 -17.56 5.94
N ARG A 36 -1.54 -17.75 5.02
CA ARG A 36 -1.30 -18.37 3.71
C ARG A 36 -0.30 -17.59 2.86
N ILE A 37 -0.48 -16.26 2.77
CA ILE A 37 0.42 -15.36 2.03
C ILE A 37 1.84 -15.44 2.61
N ALA A 38 1.96 -15.31 3.93
CA ALA A 38 3.24 -15.40 4.64
C ALA A 38 3.96 -16.73 4.35
N SER A 39 3.26 -17.86 4.44
CA SER A 39 3.85 -19.16 4.11
C SER A 39 4.22 -19.29 2.64
N GLY A 40 3.42 -18.74 1.71
CA GLY A 40 3.68 -18.80 0.28
C GLY A 40 4.87 -17.94 -0.17
N SER A 41 5.12 -16.84 0.54
CA SER A 41 6.21 -15.92 0.24
C SER A 41 7.48 -16.16 1.06
N GLY A 42 7.49 -17.15 1.96
CA GLY A 42 8.61 -17.39 2.88
C GLY A 42 8.84 -16.23 3.86
N ARG A 43 7.75 -15.58 4.32
CA ARG A 43 7.78 -14.41 5.20
C ARG A 43 6.95 -14.63 6.45
N THR A 44 7.02 -13.68 7.38
CA THR A 44 6.20 -13.70 8.59
C THR A 44 4.84 -13.05 8.36
N VAL A 45 3.86 -13.37 9.22
CA VAL A 45 2.55 -12.71 9.19
C VAL A 45 2.69 -11.21 9.51
N GLN A 46 3.69 -10.84 10.31
CA GLN A 46 4.03 -9.46 10.65
C GLN A 46 4.49 -8.68 9.43
N ASP A 47 5.30 -9.27 8.55
CA ASP A 47 5.72 -8.64 7.29
C ASP A 47 4.51 -8.34 6.39
N VAL A 48 3.58 -9.30 6.27
CA VAL A 48 2.34 -9.11 5.52
C VAL A 48 1.47 -8.01 6.15
N ASN A 49 1.37 -7.96 7.49
CA ASN A 49 0.64 -6.90 8.18
C ASN A 49 1.24 -5.51 7.90
N ASN A 50 2.57 -5.40 7.91
CA ASN A 50 3.27 -4.16 7.63
C ASN A 50 3.02 -3.70 6.19
N LEU A 51 3.09 -4.62 5.22
CA LEU A 51 2.78 -4.35 3.82
C LEU A 51 1.34 -3.80 3.66
N LEU A 52 0.35 -4.47 4.26
CA LEU A 52 -1.05 -4.04 4.17
C LEU A 52 -1.29 -2.67 4.82
N LYS A 53 -0.58 -2.38 5.92
CA LYS A 53 -0.64 -1.08 6.58
C LYS A 53 -0.06 0.02 5.68
N GLN A 54 1.15 -0.19 5.15
CA GLN A 54 1.81 0.74 4.23
C GLN A 54 0.93 1.01 3.00
N PHE A 55 0.36 -0.04 2.40
CA PHE A 55 -0.58 0.10 1.29
C PHE A 55 -1.80 0.94 1.67
N THR A 56 -2.39 0.69 2.84
CA THR A 56 -3.57 1.43 3.31
C THR A 56 -3.25 2.91 3.52
N ASP A 57 -2.08 3.24 4.06
CA ASP A 57 -1.65 4.61 4.28
C ASP A 57 -1.36 5.32 2.95
N MET A 58 -0.70 4.64 2.00
CA MET A 58 -0.53 5.15 0.63
C MET A 58 -1.87 5.37 -0.07
N ARG A 59 -2.83 4.44 0.06
CA ARG A 59 -4.19 4.57 -0.51
C ARG A 59 -4.91 5.79 0.06
N LYS A 60 -4.78 6.06 1.37
CA LYS A 60 -5.33 7.27 2.01
C LYS A 60 -4.67 8.53 1.44
N MET A 61 -3.35 8.55 1.30
CA MET A 61 -2.62 9.69 0.74
C MET A 61 -3.05 9.97 -0.71
N MET A 62 -3.12 8.94 -1.56
CA MET A 62 -3.58 9.06 -2.94
C MET A 62 -5.03 9.56 -3.02
N LYS A 63 -5.91 9.06 -2.14
CA LYS A 63 -7.29 9.53 -2.05
C LYS A 63 -7.36 11.00 -1.62
N MET A 64 -6.55 11.43 -0.64
CA MET A 64 -6.47 12.83 -0.23
C MET A 64 -5.95 13.75 -1.34
N MET A 65 -4.99 13.26 -2.15
CA MET A 65 -4.46 14.00 -3.29
C MET A 65 -5.46 14.10 -4.46
N GLN A 66 -6.26 13.05 -4.69
CA GLN A 66 -7.27 13.01 -5.74
C GLN A 66 -8.56 13.72 -5.35
N SER A 67 -8.97 13.61 -4.08
CA SER A 67 -10.05 14.43 -3.52
C SER A 67 -9.57 15.88 -3.52
N GLY A 68 -10.35 16.80 -4.09
CA GLY A 68 -9.94 18.17 -4.36
C GLY A 68 -9.47 19.04 -3.18
N GLY A 69 -9.20 18.50 -1.99
CA GLY A 69 -8.58 19.21 -0.86
C GLY A 69 -7.15 19.67 -1.14
N GLY A 70 -6.31 18.87 -1.80
CA GLY A 70 -4.95 19.29 -2.19
C GLY A 70 -4.98 20.36 -3.29
N ARG A 71 -5.85 20.20 -4.29
CA ARG A 71 -5.99 21.14 -5.42
C ARG A 71 -6.70 22.45 -5.01
N ARG A 72 -7.77 22.40 -4.21
CA ARG A 72 -8.45 23.59 -3.69
C ARG A 72 -7.63 24.31 -2.62
N GLY A 73 -6.91 23.58 -1.76
CA GLY A 73 -5.96 24.18 -0.81
C GLY A 73 -4.89 24.99 -1.53
N MET A 74 -4.30 24.41 -2.59
CA MET A 74 -3.31 25.09 -3.42
C MET A 74 -3.91 26.25 -4.24
N MET A 75 -5.13 26.12 -4.76
CA MET A 75 -5.84 27.21 -5.44
C MET A 75 -6.18 28.38 -4.51
N ASN A 76 -6.61 28.10 -3.28
CA ASN A 76 -6.89 29.14 -2.29
C ASN A 76 -5.60 29.85 -1.83
N MET A 77 -4.50 29.13 -1.70
CA MET A 77 -3.19 29.72 -1.39
C MET A 77 -2.69 30.62 -2.52
N MET A 78 -2.81 30.18 -3.78
CA MET A 78 -2.49 31.00 -4.97
C MET A 78 -3.40 32.22 -5.12
N ARG A 79 -4.64 32.15 -4.64
CA ARG A 79 -5.59 33.27 -4.68
C ARG A 79 -5.32 34.30 -3.56
N GLY A 80 -4.71 33.89 -2.45
CA GLY A 80 -4.26 34.77 -1.37
C GLY A 80 -2.91 35.46 -1.61
N MET A 81 -2.21 35.11 -2.68
CA MET A 81 -0.96 35.77 -3.15
C MET A 81 -1.21 36.80 -4.28
N ARG A 82 -2.48 37.13 -4.56
CA ARG A 82 -2.85 38.24 -5.46
C ARG A 82 -3.30 39.45 -4.67
#